data_AF-A0A848ZQY1-F1
#
_entry.id   AF-A0A848ZQY1-F1
#
_cell.length_a   1.000
_cell.length_b   1.000
_cell.length_c   1.000
_cell.angle_alpha   90.00
_cell.angle_beta   90.00
_cell.angle_gamma   90.00
#
_symmetry.space_group_name_H-M   'P 1'
#
loop_
_entity.id
_entity.type
_entity.pdbx_description
1 polymer ?
#
loop_
_entity_poly.entity_id
_entity_poly.type
_entity_poly.pdbx_seq_one_letter_code
_entity_poly.pdbx_strand_id
1 'polypeptide(L)'
;AAEVKKQINNIHAKGRGVGGFIIEPIISCGGQIELPEGFLAAAYDYVREAGGLCISDEVQVGCGRMGKTFWGFQLHKVVPDIVTIGKPLGNGHPLAAVVCTPEVAKKFANGMEYFNTFGGNPVSCAIGTEVLRVVKREKLQAHALAVGNYLKKELVSLASEFPIIGDVRGQGLFLGIELVNDKMEPLAEQTGYLANRIKEHGILMSTDGPDHNVLKIKPPMVFSHENAEELIFYLRKILAEDFMKV
;
A
#
# COMPACT_ATOMS: atom_id res chain seq x y z
N ALA A 1 -1.61 -2.60 -18.43
CA ALA A 1 -0.48 -2.12 -19.26
C ALA A 1 -0.96 -1.49 -20.58
N ALA A 2 -1.95 -2.06 -21.29
CA ALA A 2 -2.45 -1.48 -22.54
C ALA A 2 -2.93 -0.01 -22.41
N GLU A 3 -3.62 0.32 -21.31
CA GLU A 3 -4.04 1.70 -21.04
C GLU A 3 -2.83 2.65 -20.88
N VAL A 4 -1.75 2.21 -20.23
CA VAL A 4 -0.50 3.00 -20.13
C VAL A 4 0.06 3.29 -21.53
N LYS A 5 0.13 2.28 -22.41
CA LYS A 5 0.58 2.45 -23.80
C LYS A 5 -0.31 3.41 -24.58
N LYS A 6 -1.63 3.32 -24.40
CA LYS A 6 -2.60 4.25 -25.00
C LYS A 6 -2.34 5.68 -24.54
N GLN A 7 -2.11 5.90 -23.24
CA GLN A 7 -1.80 7.23 -22.72
C GLN A 7 -0.46 7.77 -23.24
N ILE A 8 0.57 6.93 -23.37
CA ILE A 8 1.85 7.29 -24.02
C ILE A 8 1.60 7.77 -25.47
N ASN A 9 0.82 7.02 -26.25
CA ASN A 9 0.48 7.40 -27.63
C ASN A 9 -0.28 8.74 -27.67
N ASN A 10 -1.21 8.97 -26.74
CA ASN A 10 -1.94 10.23 -26.63
C ASN A 10 -1.02 11.42 -26.30
N ILE A 11 0.03 11.21 -25.50
CA ILE A 11 1.03 12.23 -25.17
C ILE A 11 1.86 12.56 -26.43
N HIS A 12 2.34 11.53 -27.14
CA HIS A 12 3.11 11.71 -28.37
C HIS A 12 2.31 12.37 -29.50
N ALA A 13 1.02 12.01 -29.66
CA ALA A 13 0.13 12.63 -30.64
C ALA A 13 -0.06 14.14 -30.42
N LYS A 14 0.21 14.63 -29.20
CA LYS A 14 0.21 16.06 -28.85
C LYS A 14 1.60 16.70 -28.99
N GLY A 15 2.59 16.01 -29.57
CA GLY A 15 3.95 16.50 -29.75
C GLY A 15 4.76 16.63 -28.45
N ARG A 16 4.37 15.90 -27.39
CA ARG A 16 5.01 15.94 -26.06
C ARG A 16 5.78 14.65 -25.79
N GLY A 17 6.82 14.73 -24.95
CA GLY A 17 7.54 13.56 -24.43
C GLY A 17 6.96 13.04 -23.11
N VAL A 18 7.20 11.76 -22.81
CA VAL A 18 6.84 11.13 -21.53
C VAL A 18 7.94 11.40 -20.51
N GLY A 19 7.61 12.07 -19.41
CA GLY A 19 8.58 12.33 -18.33
C GLY A 19 8.78 11.13 -17.39
N GLY A 20 7.70 10.42 -17.08
CA GLY A 20 7.75 9.22 -16.27
C GLY A 20 6.37 8.70 -15.86
N PHE A 21 6.38 7.55 -15.19
CA PHE A 21 5.22 6.85 -14.67
C PHE A 21 5.45 6.54 -13.20
N ILE A 22 4.52 6.98 -12.35
CA ILE A 22 4.55 6.77 -10.90
C ILE A 22 3.35 5.92 -10.49
N ILE A 23 3.59 4.93 -9.63
CA ILE A 23 2.54 4.03 -9.15
C ILE A 23 2.88 3.45 -7.77
N GLU A 24 1.86 3.23 -6.95
CA GLU A 24 1.93 2.42 -5.75
C GLU A 24 1.88 0.92 -6.12
N PRO A 25 2.83 0.07 -5.67
CA PRO A 25 2.84 -1.36 -6.00
C PRO A 25 1.63 -2.16 -5.53
N ILE A 26 0.95 -1.67 -4.49
CA ILE A 26 -0.44 -1.98 -4.12
C ILE A 26 -1.09 -0.62 -3.87
N ILE A 27 -2.15 -0.31 -4.59
CA ILE A 27 -2.79 1.03 -4.54
C ILE A 27 -3.47 1.19 -3.19
N SER A 28 -3.00 2.13 -2.37
CA SER A 28 -3.52 2.32 -1.01
C SER A 28 -4.89 2.96 -1.04
N CYS A 29 -4.97 4.27 -1.30
CA CYS A 29 -6.22 5.02 -1.14
C CYS A 29 -7.31 4.58 -2.12
N GLY A 30 -6.93 3.90 -3.22
CA GLY A 30 -7.86 3.23 -4.13
C GLY A 30 -8.52 1.97 -3.58
N GLY A 31 -8.24 1.58 -2.33
CA GLY A 31 -8.88 0.43 -1.68
C GLY A 31 -8.04 -0.84 -1.72
N GLN A 32 -6.72 -0.74 -1.47
CA GLN A 32 -5.81 -1.90 -1.31
C GLN A 32 -5.72 -2.78 -2.57
N ILE A 33 -5.74 -2.15 -3.75
CA ILE A 33 -5.80 -2.85 -5.04
C ILE A 33 -4.43 -3.44 -5.39
N GLU A 34 -4.37 -4.76 -5.46
CA GLU A 34 -3.21 -5.48 -6.00
C GLU A 34 -3.18 -5.31 -7.52
N LEU A 35 -2.00 -4.99 -8.07
CA LEU A 35 -1.87 -4.85 -9.53
C LEU A 35 -1.94 -6.24 -10.18
N PRO A 36 -2.58 -6.36 -11.37
CA PRO A 36 -2.60 -7.62 -12.10
C PRO A 36 -1.20 -8.14 -12.42
N GLU A 37 -1.04 -9.47 -12.48
CA GLU A 37 0.24 -10.09 -12.82
C GLU A 37 0.77 -9.56 -14.16
N GLY A 38 2.07 -9.23 -14.20
CA GLY A 38 2.74 -8.70 -15.38
C GLY A 38 2.37 -7.26 -15.75
N PHE A 39 1.37 -6.64 -15.10
CA PHE A 39 0.96 -5.25 -15.39
C PHE A 39 2.13 -4.29 -15.25
N LEU A 40 2.83 -4.33 -14.11
CA LEU A 40 3.84 -3.32 -13.77
C LEU A 40 5.09 -3.47 -14.65
N ALA A 41 5.51 -4.71 -14.91
CA ALA A 41 6.62 -5.01 -15.82
C ALA A 41 6.35 -4.45 -17.23
N ALA A 42 5.22 -4.80 -17.83
CA ALA A 42 4.87 -4.31 -19.16
C ALA A 42 4.67 -2.79 -19.20
N ALA A 43 4.13 -2.17 -18.13
CA ALA A 43 4.02 -0.72 -18.04
C ALA A 43 5.40 -0.05 -18.03
N TYR A 44 6.36 -0.58 -17.26
CA TYR A 44 7.72 -0.04 -17.20
C TYR A 44 8.45 -0.18 -18.55
N ASP A 45 8.27 -1.30 -19.25
CA ASP A 45 8.84 -1.49 -20.59
C ASP A 45 8.34 -0.42 -21.57
N TYR A 46 7.02 -0.20 -21.64
CA TYR A 46 6.45 0.84 -22.51
C TYR A 46 6.91 2.26 -22.13
N VAL A 47 7.03 2.56 -20.84
CA VAL A 47 7.47 3.88 -20.37
C VAL A 47 8.93 4.13 -20.76
N ARG A 48 9.80 3.12 -20.61
CA ARG A 48 11.22 3.21 -20.97
C ARG A 48 11.41 3.30 -22.49
N GLU A 49 10.65 2.54 -23.27
CA GLU A 49 10.63 2.66 -24.74
C GLU A 49 10.25 4.09 -25.18
N ALA A 50 9.39 4.78 -24.42
CA ALA A 50 9.01 6.17 -24.66
C ALA A 50 10.00 7.20 -24.10
N GLY A 51 11.10 6.77 -23.48
CA GLY A 51 12.12 7.63 -22.88
C GLY A 51 11.77 8.19 -21.49
N GLY A 52 10.71 7.70 -20.84
CA GLY A 52 10.29 8.11 -19.50
C GLY A 52 10.94 7.30 -18.38
N LEU A 53 10.85 7.83 -17.14
CA LEU A 53 11.32 7.15 -15.93
C LEU A 53 10.21 6.37 -15.21
N CYS A 54 10.58 5.25 -14.61
CA CYS A 54 9.70 4.39 -13.83
C CYS A 54 9.89 4.65 -12.33
N ILE A 55 8.82 5.03 -11.63
CA ILE A 55 8.84 5.44 -10.23
C ILE A 55 7.93 4.49 -9.42
N SER A 56 8.48 3.91 -8.35
CA SER A 56 7.71 3.14 -7.37
C SER A 56 7.45 4.00 -6.14
N ASP A 57 6.17 4.23 -5.83
CA ASP A 57 5.78 4.89 -4.58
C ASP A 57 5.63 3.87 -3.45
N GLU A 58 6.65 3.83 -2.58
CA GLU A 58 6.76 2.90 -1.46
C GLU A 58 6.29 3.51 -0.13
N VAL A 59 5.70 4.71 -0.15
CA VAL A 59 5.34 5.46 1.06
C VAL A 59 4.36 4.67 1.95
N GLN A 60 3.46 3.87 1.41
CA GLN A 60 2.51 3.05 2.18
C GLN A 60 2.95 1.59 2.37
N VAL A 61 3.70 1.05 1.41
CA VAL A 61 3.89 -0.41 1.24
C VAL A 61 5.33 -0.88 1.41
N GLY A 62 6.28 0.04 1.55
CA GLY A 62 7.69 -0.28 1.77
C GLY A 62 8.02 -0.75 3.19
N CYS A 63 9.33 -0.85 3.46
CA CYS A 63 9.89 -1.21 4.76
C CYS A 63 9.37 -2.56 5.34
N GLY A 64 9.13 -3.55 4.47
CA GLY A 64 8.74 -4.92 4.89
C GLY A 64 7.26 -5.12 5.22
N ARG A 65 6.42 -4.09 5.05
CA ARG A 65 4.98 -4.08 5.34
C ARG A 65 4.21 -5.30 4.80
N MET A 66 4.50 -5.68 3.56
CA MET A 66 3.80 -6.77 2.87
C MET A 66 4.32 -8.16 3.24
N GLY A 67 5.41 -8.23 4.01
CA GLY A 67 6.02 -9.46 4.51
C GLY A 67 6.84 -10.24 3.47
N LYS A 68 6.27 -10.57 2.31
CA LYS A 68 6.97 -11.36 1.28
C LYS A 68 8.20 -10.64 0.72
N THR A 69 8.15 -9.32 0.65
CA THR A 69 9.22 -8.47 0.13
C THR A 69 9.46 -7.27 1.04
N PHE A 70 10.65 -6.68 0.95
CA PHE A 70 10.97 -5.48 1.71
C PHE A 70 10.38 -4.23 1.05
N TRP A 71 10.37 -4.21 -0.29
CA TRP A 71 9.73 -3.17 -1.10
C TRP A 71 8.57 -3.75 -1.92
N GLY A 72 7.53 -2.93 -2.08
CA GLY A 72 6.39 -3.06 -2.98
C GLY A 72 6.72 -3.64 -4.34
N PHE A 73 7.59 -2.95 -5.08
CA PHE A 73 7.91 -3.28 -6.47
C PHE A 73 8.48 -4.69 -6.67
N GLN A 74 9.09 -5.27 -5.63
CA GLN A 74 9.71 -6.61 -5.71
C GLN A 74 8.67 -7.72 -5.92
N LEU A 75 7.41 -7.52 -5.49
CA LEU A 75 6.32 -8.45 -5.79
C LEU A 75 6.11 -8.64 -7.29
N HIS A 76 6.40 -7.59 -8.06
CA HIS A 76 6.20 -7.55 -9.50
C HIS A 76 7.46 -7.89 -10.29
N LYS A 77 8.55 -8.27 -9.60
CA LYS A 77 9.85 -8.62 -10.21
C LYS A 77 10.42 -7.53 -11.12
N VAL A 78 10.15 -6.26 -10.80
CA VAL A 78 10.69 -5.09 -11.53
C VAL A 78 11.75 -4.37 -10.69
N VAL A 79 12.52 -3.50 -11.33
CA VAL A 79 13.40 -2.53 -10.64
C VAL A 79 13.03 -1.14 -11.18
N PRO A 80 12.54 -0.21 -10.35
CA PRO A 80 12.23 1.14 -10.77
C PRO A 80 13.51 1.99 -10.91
N ASP A 81 13.42 3.10 -11.63
CA ASP A 81 14.51 4.06 -11.76
C ASP A 81 14.57 5.00 -10.54
N ILE A 82 13.41 5.20 -9.88
CA ILE A 82 13.24 6.01 -8.67
C ILE A 82 12.29 5.30 -7.69
N VAL A 83 12.62 5.37 -6.39
CA VAL A 83 11.77 4.91 -5.28
C VAL A 83 11.52 6.07 -4.33
N THR A 84 10.25 6.33 -4.00
CA THR A 84 9.88 7.30 -2.95
C THR A 84 9.50 6.59 -1.66
N ILE A 85 10.08 7.02 -0.54
CA ILE A 85 9.89 6.43 0.78
C ILE A 85 9.51 7.55 1.75
N GLY A 86 8.56 7.31 2.65
CA GLY A 86 8.11 8.32 3.62
C GLY A 86 7.58 7.66 4.88
N LYS A 87 6.44 8.15 5.39
CA LYS A 87 5.60 7.57 6.47
C LYS A 87 6.35 6.62 7.43
N PRO A 88 6.47 5.30 7.19
CA PRO A 88 7.06 4.37 8.16
C PRO A 88 8.55 4.60 8.43
N LEU A 89 9.29 5.24 7.52
CA LEU A 89 10.75 5.40 7.62
C LEU A 89 11.19 6.18 8.87
N GLY A 90 10.37 7.12 9.34
CA GLY A 90 10.66 7.92 10.52
C GLY A 90 9.97 7.46 11.81
N ASN A 91 9.16 6.41 11.78
CA ASN A 91 8.31 5.99 12.90
C ASN A 91 7.56 7.16 13.60
N GLY A 92 7.06 8.10 12.79
CA GLY A 92 6.38 9.33 13.24
C GLY A 92 7.20 10.61 13.10
N HIS A 93 8.53 10.53 13.05
CA HIS A 93 9.40 11.69 12.76
C HIS A 93 9.30 12.11 11.28
N PRO A 94 9.31 13.41 10.94
CA PRO A 94 9.31 13.88 9.55
C PRO A 94 10.59 13.45 8.80
N LEU A 95 10.48 12.33 8.09
CA LEU A 95 11.56 11.76 7.29
C LEU A 95 10.98 11.09 6.04
N ALA A 96 11.56 11.43 4.90
CA ALA A 96 11.30 10.82 3.60
C ALA A 96 12.62 10.72 2.83
N ALA A 97 12.64 9.86 1.81
CA ALA A 97 13.79 9.67 0.93
C ALA A 97 13.33 9.45 -0.51
N VAL A 98 14.14 9.92 -1.44
CA VAL A 98 14.08 9.55 -2.85
C VAL A 98 15.36 8.80 -3.17
N VAL A 99 15.23 7.54 -3.56
CA VAL A 99 16.36 6.71 -4.02
C VAL A 99 16.27 6.62 -5.53
N CYS A 100 17.36 6.88 -6.25
CA CYS A 100 17.36 6.80 -7.71
C CYS A 100 18.67 6.23 -8.24
N THR A 101 18.67 5.87 -9.52
CA THR A 101 19.89 5.41 -10.18
C THR A 101 20.93 6.54 -10.29
N PRO A 102 22.23 6.20 -10.38
CA PRO A 102 23.28 7.19 -10.63
C PRO A 102 23.04 8.03 -11.90
N GLU A 103 22.43 7.45 -12.94
CA GLU A 103 22.10 8.17 -14.17
C GLU A 103 21.06 9.29 -13.92
N VAL A 104 19.98 8.98 -13.19
CA VAL A 104 18.96 9.96 -12.82
C VAL A 104 19.57 11.07 -11.96
N ALA A 105 20.36 10.71 -10.95
CA ALA A 105 21.04 11.68 -10.08
C ALA A 105 21.98 12.61 -10.87
N LYS A 106 22.76 12.06 -11.81
CA LYS A 106 23.68 12.84 -12.65
C LYS A 106 22.93 13.80 -13.58
N LYS A 107 21.79 13.37 -14.16
CA LYS A 107 20.94 14.24 -14.99
C LYS A 107 20.29 15.37 -14.19
N PHE A 108 19.95 15.10 -12.92
CA PHE A 108 19.40 16.11 -12.02
C PHE A 108 20.45 17.14 -11.58
N ALA A 109 21.70 16.72 -11.38
CA ALA A 109 22.84 17.58 -11.07
C ALA A 109 23.33 18.38 -12.31
N ASN A 110 22.46 19.22 -12.87
CA ASN A 110 22.66 19.97 -14.11
C ASN A 110 23.33 21.34 -13.94
N GLY A 111 23.91 21.61 -12.76
CA GLY A 111 24.57 22.88 -12.43
C GLY A 111 23.76 23.80 -11.50
N MET A 112 22.43 23.62 -11.40
CA MET A 112 21.66 24.25 -10.33
C MET A 112 21.82 23.45 -9.03
N GLU A 113 22.15 24.13 -7.94
CA GLU A 113 22.28 23.49 -6.64
C GLU A 113 20.89 23.12 -6.10
N TYR A 114 20.69 21.82 -5.85
CA TYR A 114 19.54 21.33 -5.10
C TYR A 114 19.90 21.26 -3.62
N PHE A 115 19.12 21.95 -2.79
CA PHE A 115 19.33 21.98 -1.36
C PHE A 115 18.01 21.82 -0.60
N ASN A 116 18.04 21.09 0.52
CA ASN A 116 16.93 20.94 1.44
C ASN A 116 17.43 21.21 2.85
N THR A 117 16.93 22.29 3.47
CA THR A 117 17.38 22.80 4.79
C THR A 117 17.39 21.73 5.88
N PHE A 118 16.39 20.84 5.89
CA PHE A 118 16.31 19.75 6.88
C PHE A 118 16.69 18.39 6.30
N GLY A 119 17.00 18.33 5.00
CA GLY A 119 17.37 17.10 4.30
C GLY A 119 18.67 16.52 4.84
N GLY A 120 18.66 15.24 5.19
CA GLY A 120 19.87 14.52 5.62
C GLY A 120 20.43 14.94 6.98
N ASN A 121 19.67 15.69 7.80
CA ASN A 121 20.15 16.09 9.12
C ASN A 121 20.45 14.84 10.00
N PRO A 122 21.46 14.90 10.89
CA PRO A 122 21.90 13.73 11.66
C PRO A 122 20.81 13.08 12.53
N VAL A 123 19.87 13.86 13.08
CA VAL A 123 18.79 13.35 13.92
C VAL A 123 17.84 12.49 13.10
N SER A 124 17.36 13.01 11.96
CA SER A 124 16.50 12.24 11.04
C SER A 124 17.22 10.98 10.53
N CYS A 125 18.50 11.07 10.17
CA CYS A 125 19.28 9.93 9.71
C CYS A 125 19.46 8.86 10.81
N ALA A 126 19.71 9.25 12.06
CA ALA A 126 19.81 8.33 13.18
C ALA A 126 18.48 7.61 13.45
N ILE A 127 17.37 8.33 13.43
CA ILE A 127 16.02 7.76 13.60
C ILE A 127 15.72 6.74 12.49
N GLY A 128 15.85 7.14 11.23
CA GLY A 128 15.58 6.24 10.10
C GLY A 128 16.47 5.01 10.10
N THR A 129 17.75 5.16 10.48
CA THR A 129 18.68 4.05 10.63
C THR A 129 18.22 3.08 11.71
N GLU A 130 17.80 3.57 12.89
CA GLU A 130 17.33 2.69 13.95
C GLU A 130 16.00 2.01 13.60
N VAL A 131 15.08 2.70 12.92
CA VAL A 131 13.84 2.08 12.41
C VAL A 131 14.16 0.88 11.52
N LEU A 132 15.05 1.04 10.54
CA LEU A 132 15.46 -0.07 9.66
C LEU A 132 16.18 -1.19 10.43
N ARG A 133 16.99 -0.85 11.44
CA ARG A 133 17.64 -1.83 12.31
C ARG A 133 16.63 -2.62 13.14
N VAL A 134 15.61 -1.97 13.70
CA VAL A 134 14.52 -2.61 14.44
C VAL A 134 13.77 -3.59 13.53
N VAL A 135 13.36 -3.14 12.35
CA VAL A 135 12.67 -4.01 11.36
C VAL A 135 13.47 -5.28 11.07
N LYS A 136 14.79 -5.17 10.94
CA LYS A 136 15.68 -6.31 10.73
C LYS A 136 15.88 -7.17 12.00
N ARG A 137 16.24 -6.53 13.12
CA ARG A 137 16.61 -7.18 14.39
C ARG A 137 15.45 -7.97 14.98
N GLU A 138 14.25 -7.40 14.95
CA GLU A 138 13.02 -8.00 15.48
C GLU A 138 12.28 -8.84 14.42
N LYS A 139 12.85 -8.98 13.22
CA LYS A 139 12.27 -9.76 12.10
C LYS A 139 10.84 -9.32 11.75
N LEU A 140 10.55 -8.02 11.82
CA LEU A 140 9.20 -7.49 11.65
C LEU A 140 8.60 -7.78 10.26
N GLN A 141 9.43 -7.91 9.22
CA GLN A 141 8.96 -8.35 7.91
C GLN A 141 8.41 -9.79 7.95
N ALA A 142 9.13 -10.73 8.59
CA ALA A 142 8.67 -12.11 8.73
C ALA A 142 7.43 -12.19 9.63
N HIS A 143 7.38 -11.37 10.69
CA HIS A 143 6.22 -11.21 11.54
C HIS A 143 4.99 -10.72 10.76
N ALA A 144 5.15 -9.66 9.96
CA ALA A 144 4.08 -9.12 9.12
C ALA A 144 3.55 -10.15 8.11
N LEU A 145 4.44 -11.01 7.58
CA LEU A 145 4.04 -12.14 6.75
C LEU A 145 3.21 -13.17 7.53
N ALA A 146 3.67 -13.60 8.70
CA ALA A 146 3.01 -14.63 9.50
C ALA A 146 1.63 -14.16 10.00
N VAL A 147 1.57 -13.02 10.70
CA VAL A 147 0.32 -12.47 11.23
C VAL A 147 -0.61 -12.02 10.10
N GLY A 148 -0.07 -11.41 9.04
CA GLY A 148 -0.86 -11.00 7.88
C GLY A 148 -1.52 -12.17 7.15
N ASN A 149 -0.81 -13.30 7.00
CA ASN A 149 -1.39 -14.51 6.39
C ASN A 149 -2.49 -15.12 7.26
N TYR A 150 -2.27 -15.17 8.58
CA TYR A 150 -3.30 -15.60 9.52
C TYR A 150 -4.54 -14.70 9.40
N LEU A 151 -4.36 -13.40 9.52
CA LEU A 151 -5.46 -12.44 9.46
C LEU A 151 -6.20 -12.52 8.12
N LYS A 152 -5.49 -12.57 6.99
CA LYS A 152 -6.13 -12.71 5.66
C LYS A 152 -6.94 -14.00 5.55
N LYS A 153 -6.43 -15.13 6.08
CA LYS A 153 -7.16 -16.40 6.10
C LYS A 153 -8.47 -16.29 6.89
N GLU A 154 -8.43 -15.71 8.08
CA GLU A 154 -9.61 -15.54 8.93
C GLU A 154 -10.62 -14.57 8.30
N LEU A 155 -10.17 -13.50 7.66
CA LEU A 155 -11.03 -12.59 6.90
C LEU A 155 -11.72 -13.27 5.72
N VAL A 156 -11.02 -14.14 4.99
CA VAL A 156 -11.61 -14.97 3.93
C VAL A 156 -12.64 -15.95 4.52
N SER A 157 -12.39 -16.51 5.71
CA SER A 157 -13.39 -17.32 6.42
C SER A 157 -14.63 -16.50 6.75
N LEU A 158 -14.48 -15.27 7.27
CA LEU A 158 -15.62 -14.38 7.51
C LEU A 158 -16.38 -14.08 6.21
N ALA A 159 -15.69 -13.87 5.09
CA ALA A 159 -16.35 -13.64 3.80
C ALA A 159 -17.23 -14.81 3.36
N SER A 160 -16.87 -16.05 3.72
CA SER A 160 -17.72 -17.22 3.47
C SER A 160 -18.97 -17.29 4.34
N GLU A 161 -18.98 -16.59 5.48
CA GLU A 161 -20.09 -16.55 6.44
C GLU A 161 -21.00 -15.33 6.22
N PHE A 162 -20.44 -14.22 5.74
CA PHE A 162 -21.10 -12.93 5.59
C PHE A 162 -21.05 -12.46 4.12
N PRO A 163 -22.12 -12.66 3.34
CA PRO A 163 -22.17 -12.30 1.91
C PRO A 163 -21.93 -10.82 1.60
N ILE A 164 -22.07 -9.94 2.60
CA ILE A 164 -21.74 -8.52 2.47
C ILE A 164 -20.26 -8.28 2.14
N ILE A 165 -19.36 -9.22 2.47
CA ILE A 165 -17.94 -9.12 2.12
C ILE A 165 -17.74 -9.65 0.70
N GLY A 166 -17.53 -8.75 -0.25
CA GLY A 166 -17.32 -9.09 -1.66
C GLY A 166 -15.90 -9.54 -1.97
N ASP A 167 -14.90 -8.96 -1.32
CA ASP A 167 -13.50 -9.30 -1.55
C ASP A 167 -12.60 -9.03 -0.33
N VAL A 168 -11.54 -9.84 -0.21
CA VAL A 168 -10.48 -9.71 0.80
C VAL A 168 -9.13 -9.75 0.10
N ARG A 169 -8.43 -8.60 0.09
CA ARG A 169 -7.23 -8.39 -0.73
C ARG A 169 -6.06 -7.76 0.02
N GLY A 170 -4.91 -7.73 -0.63
CA GLY A 170 -3.65 -7.21 -0.09
C GLY A 170 -2.73 -8.29 0.47
N GLN A 171 -1.60 -7.88 1.05
CA GLN A 171 -0.54 -8.77 1.53
C GLN A 171 0.06 -8.31 2.86
N GLY A 172 0.54 -9.28 3.66
CA GLY A 172 1.13 -9.01 4.97
C GLY A 172 0.17 -8.22 5.86
N LEU A 173 0.67 -7.18 6.54
CA LEU A 173 -0.14 -6.29 7.36
C LEU A 173 -0.62 -5.06 6.55
N PHE A 174 -1.05 -5.29 5.32
CA PHE A 174 -1.66 -4.31 4.42
C PHE A 174 -2.84 -4.96 3.69
N LEU A 175 -3.99 -5.01 4.36
CA LEU A 175 -5.18 -5.72 3.90
C LEU A 175 -6.37 -4.79 3.75
N GLY A 176 -7.30 -5.16 2.87
CA GLY A 176 -8.59 -4.49 2.67
C GLY A 176 -9.73 -5.51 2.64
N ILE A 177 -10.87 -5.11 3.18
CA ILE A 177 -12.14 -5.85 3.13
C ILE A 177 -13.15 -4.98 2.40
N GLU A 178 -13.62 -5.42 1.23
CA GLU A 178 -14.60 -4.67 0.45
C GLU A 178 -16.01 -5.13 0.76
N LEU A 179 -16.90 -4.18 1.07
CA LEU A 179 -18.31 -4.46 1.31
C LEU A 179 -19.16 -4.09 0.09
N VAL A 180 -20.01 -5.04 -0.33
CA VAL A 180 -20.91 -4.92 -1.48
C VAL A 180 -22.21 -5.66 -1.21
N ASN A 181 -23.26 -5.36 -1.98
CA ASN A 181 -24.49 -6.15 -1.98
C ASN A 181 -24.42 -7.34 -2.97
N ASP A 182 -25.53 -8.06 -3.12
CA ASP A 182 -25.70 -9.20 -4.03
C ASP A 182 -25.44 -8.89 -5.52
N LYS A 183 -25.51 -7.62 -5.91
CA LYS A 183 -25.24 -7.11 -7.26
C LYS A 183 -23.83 -6.54 -7.42
N MET A 184 -22.96 -6.71 -6.43
CA MET A 184 -21.61 -6.13 -6.38
C MET A 184 -21.62 -4.58 -6.32
N GLU A 185 -22.70 -3.97 -5.84
CA GLU A 185 -22.76 -2.52 -5.66
C GLU A 185 -22.11 -2.14 -4.31
N PRO A 186 -21.24 -1.11 -4.26
CA PRO A 186 -20.54 -0.67 -3.05
C PRO A 186 -21.45 -0.29 -1.88
N LEU A 187 -21.10 -0.73 -0.66
CA LEU A 187 -21.86 -0.45 0.56
C LEU A 187 -21.13 0.50 1.52
N ALA A 188 -21.08 1.78 1.14
CA ALA A 188 -20.39 2.83 1.91
C ALA A 188 -20.98 3.02 3.32
N GLU A 189 -22.31 2.97 3.48
CA GLU A 189 -22.96 3.18 4.78
C GLU A 189 -22.63 2.08 5.77
N GLN A 190 -22.70 0.81 5.35
CA GLN A 190 -22.33 -0.36 6.16
C GLN A 190 -20.84 -0.36 6.48
N THR A 191 -19.98 0.05 5.53
CA THR A 191 -18.53 0.14 5.77
C THR A 191 -18.23 1.23 6.81
N GLY A 192 -18.89 2.39 6.70
CA GLY A 192 -18.79 3.47 7.68
C GLY A 192 -19.35 3.09 9.05
N TYR A 193 -20.46 2.35 9.08
CA TYR A 193 -21.03 1.78 10.30
C TYR A 193 -20.02 0.84 10.97
N LEU A 194 -19.49 -0.15 10.25
CA LEU A 194 -18.53 -1.12 10.77
C LEU A 194 -17.28 -0.43 11.35
N ALA A 195 -16.72 0.55 10.62
CA ALA A 195 -15.54 1.31 11.07
C ALA A 195 -15.80 2.11 12.35
N ASN A 196 -16.98 2.70 12.52
CA ASN A 196 -17.35 3.43 13.73
C ASN A 196 -17.78 2.50 14.87
N ARG A 197 -18.47 1.42 14.56
CA ARG A 197 -18.99 0.45 15.53
C ARG A 197 -17.87 -0.28 16.25
N ILE A 198 -16.82 -0.69 15.52
CA ILE A 198 -15.68 -1.40 16.11
C ILE A 198 -14.83 -0.52 17.03
N LYS A 199 -14.93 0.81 16.90
CA LYS A 199 -14.31 1.79 17.82
C LYS A 199 -14.85 1.69 19.24
N GLU A 200 -16.12 1.30 19.41
CA GLU A 200 -16.71 1.07 20.75
C GLU A 200 -16.04 -0.12 21.48
N HIS A 201 -15.33 -0.97 20.73
CA HIS A 201 -14.51 -2.06 21.25
C HIS A 201 -13.02 -1.72 21.30
N GLY A 202 -12.65 -0.44 21.15
CA GLY A 202 -11.26 0.03 21.26
C GLY A 202 -10.41 -0.18 20.01
N ILE A 203 -10.99 -0.65 18.90
CA ILE A 203 -10.25 -0.91 17.66
C ILE A 203 -10.46 0.26 16.69
N LEU A 204 -9.37 0.87 16.25
CA LEU A 204 -9.41 1.99 15.31
C LEU A 204 -9.21 1.51 13.88
N MET A 205 -10.20 1.77 13.05
CA MET A 205 -10.18 1.46 11.62
C MET A 205 -10.58 2.69 10.80
N SER A 206 -10.32 2.64 9.51
CA SER A 206 -10.71 3.68 8.56
C SER A 206 -11.17 3.02 7.26
N THR A 207 -11.90 3.78 6.44
CA THR A 207 -12.30 3.36 5.10
C THR A 207 -11.40 3.97 4.03
N ASP A 208 -11.25 3.28 2.89
CA ASP A 208 -10.57 3.73 1.66
C ASP A 208 -11.46 3.33 0.45
N GLY A 209 -10.95 3.52 -0.76
CA GLY A 209 -11.65 3.25 -2.01
C GLY A 209 -12.42 4.47 -2.50
N PRO A 210 -12.57 4.65 -3.82
CA PRO A 210 -13.35 5.75 -4.38
C PRO A 210 -14.82 5.72 -3.94
N ASP A 211 -15.34 4.53 -3.66
CA ASP A 211 -16.73 4.30 -3.24
C ASP A 211 -16.88 4.19 -1.71
N HIS A 212 -15.82 4.45 -0.94
CA HIS A 212 -15.80 4.41 0.53
C HIS A 212 -16.26 3.07 1.15
N ASN A 213 -16.16 1.97 0.41
CA ASN A 213 -16.65 0.64 0.78
C ASN A 213 -15.54 -0.35 1.17
N VAL A 214 -14.30 0.11 1.33
CA VAL A 214 -13.17 -0.75 1.70
C VAL A 214 -12.72 -0.44 3.12
N LEU A 215 -12.89 -1.39 4.03
CA LEU A 215 -12.33 -1.30 5.38
C LEU A 215 -10.85 -1.67 5.33
N LYS A 216 -10.00 -0.75 5.81
CA LYS A 216 -8.55 -0.85 5.67
C LYS A 216 -7.86 -1.30 6.94
N ILE A 217 -6.95 -2.26 6.79
CA ILE A 217 -6.16 -2.86 7.86
C ILE A 217 -4.67 -2.67 7.57
N LYS A 218 -4.05 -1.71 8.25
CA LYS A 218 -2.60 -1.45 8.15
C LYS A 218 -1.98 -1.02 9.49
N PRO A 219 -2.02 -1.89 10.51
CA PRO A 219 -1.58 -1.55 11.87
C PRO A 219 -0.06 -1.33 11.95
N PRO A 220 0.50 -0.90 13.09
CA PRO A 220 1.96 -0.97 13.33
C PRO A 220 2.51 -2.39 13.03
N MET A 221 3.77 -2.50 12.59
CA MET A 221 4.35 -3.81 12.22
C MET A 221 4.55 -4.76 13.42
N VAL A 222 4.35 -4.27 14.65
CA VAL A 222 4.38 -5.08 15.89
C VAL A 222 3.01 -5.67 16.25
N PHE A 223 1.97 -5.43 15.43
CA PHE A 223 0.61 -5.96 15.63
C PHE A 223 0.64 -7.49 15.76
N SER A 224 0.16 -8.02 16.88
CA SER A 224 0.38 -9.42 17.26
C SER A 224 -0.71 -10.36 16.72
N HIS A 225 -0.50 -11.66 16.92
CA HIS A 225 -1.51 -12.67 16.61
C HIS A 225 -2.76 -12.49 17.48
N GLU A 226 -2.59 -12.17 18.76
CA GLU A 226 -3.68 -11.90 19.70
C GLU A 226 -4.49 -10.67 19.28
N ASN A 227 -3.84 -9.62 18.75
CA ASN A 227 -4.56 -8.48 18.19
C ASN A 227 -5.37 -8.87 16.94
N ALA A 228 -4.86 -9.79 16.13
CA ALA A 228 -5.58 -10.30 14.96
C ALA A 228 -6.81 -11.11 15.38
N GLU A 229 -6.68 -11.98 16.39
CA GLU A 229 -7.79 -12.75 16.96
C GLU A 229 -8.89 -11.84 17.53
N GLU A 230 -8.49 -10.81 18.29
CA GLU A 230 -9.41 -9.82 18.85
C GLU A 230 -10.16 -9.06 17.75
N LEU A 231 -9.44 -8.63 16.69
CA LEU A 231 -10.06 -7.97 15.54
C LEU A 231 -11.09 -8.89 14.86
N ILE A 232 -10.74 -10.14 14.58
CA ILE A 232 -11.64 -11.10 13.94
C ILE A 232 -12.88 -11.37 14.79
N PHE A 233 -12.72 -11.51 16.10
CA PHE A 233 -13.82 -11.71 17.04
C PHE A 233 -14.85 -10.57 16.95
N TYR A 234 -14.39 -9.32 17.02
CA TYR A 234 -15.30 -8.17 16.98
C TYR A 234 -15.87 -7.91 15.58
N LEU A 235 -15.10 -8.14 14.51
CA LEU A 235 -15.63 -8.08 13.14
C LEU A 235 -16.80 -9.05 12.97
N ARG A 236 -16.62 -10.31 13.37
CA ARG A 236 -17.69 -11.33 13.33
C ARG A 236 -18.94 -10.91 14.09
N LYS A 237 -18.75 -10.37 15.30
CA LYS A 237 -19.85 -9.93 16.16
C LYS A 237 -20.67 -8.81 15.51
N ILE A 238 -19.99 -7.81 14.92
CA ILE A 238 -20.65 -6.66 14.30
C ILE A 238 -21.28 -7.04 12.96
N LEU A 239 -20.62 -7.87 12.16
CA LEU A 239 -21.17 -8.36 10.89
C LEU A 239 -22.47 -9.16 11.05
N ALA A 240 -22.73 -9.70 12.25
CA ALA A 240 -23.99 -10.38 12.58
C ALA A 240 -25.14 -9.43 12.99
N GLU A 241 -24.87 -8.14 13.17
CA GLU A 241 -25.89 -7.14 13.52
C GLU A 241 -26.85 -6.91 12.32
N ASP A 242 -28.11 -6.59 12.60
CA ASP A 242 -29.16 -6.47 11.55
C ASP A 242 -28.83 -5.43 10.48
N PHE A 243 -28.11 -4.36 10.84
CA PHE A 243 -27.67 -3.32 9.90
C PHE A 243 -26.71 -3.83 8.82
N MET A 244 -26.01 -4.93 9.08
CA MET A 244 -25.00 -5.51 8.18
C MET A 244 -25.58 -6.55 7.23
N LYS A 245 -26.87 -6.86 7.31
CA LYS A 245 -27.53 -7.82 6.43
C LYS A 245 -27.77 -7.21 5.04
N VAL A 246 -27.50 -8.01 4.00
CA VAL A 246 -27.71 -7.70 2.58
C VAL A 246 -28.64 -8.70 1.94
#